data_AF-A0A7S2IFS8-F1
#
_entry.id   AF-A0A7S2IFS8-F1
#
_cell.length_a   1.000
_cell.length_b   1.000
_cell.length_c   1.000
_cell.angle_alpha   90.00
_cell.angle_beta   90.00
_cell.angle_gamma   90.00
#
_symmetry.space_group_name_H-M   'P 1'
#
loop_
_entity.id
_entity.type
_entity.pdbx_description
1 polymer ?
#
loop_
_entity_poly.entity_id
_entity_poly.type
_entity_poly.pdbx_seq_one_letter_code
_entity_poly.pdbx_strand_id
1 'polypeptide(L)'
;MRTAFLFATVTAICACSSEAFLPAIQRPTLKAQLRTACKQKDEQKIFKLADDLSKLNPTTDIIKDFRKLDGNWKLDFTTAPTGEVPDEATSGVKTFQTIDTSQGMIYNVIDQGLPEKGLKIGIGAEATRKSRVAIDFQTIEAFNNRFPRKVTLKFPPRSLVKALAKARAFVSGKQFDELEFKEIAHFDVLFLDNDLRIQRNSEGNLFVNSRVA
;
A
#
# COMPACT_ATOMS: atom_id res chain seq x y z
N MET A 1 46.46 -59.07 7.99
CA MET A 1 45.12 -58.75 8.54
C MET A 1 45.35 -58.01 9.85
N ARG A 2 44.95 -56.77 10.11
CA ARG A 2 43.89 -55.90 9.57
C ARG A 2 44.37 -54.44 9.58
N THR A 3 44.00 -53.73 8.53
CA THR A 3 44.14 -52.30 8.29
C THR A 3 43.08 -51.54 9.10
N ALA A 4 43.45 -50.46 9.79
CA ALA A 4 42.50 -49.55 10.41
C ALA A 4 42.55 -48.20 9.66
N PHE A 5 41.51 -47.92 8.88
CA PHE A 5 41.26 -46.62 8.26
C PHE A 5 40.46 -45.77 9.25
N LEU A 6 41.02 -44.63 9.65
CA LEU A 6 40.32 -43.60 10.41
C LEU A 6 39.63 -42.66 9.40
N PHE A 7 38.29 -42.73 9.31
CA PHE A 7 37.50 -41.73 8.57
C PHE A 7 37.27 -40.52 9.47
N ALA A 8 37.84 -39.38 9.11
CA ALA A 8 37.50 -38.09 9.69
C ALA A 8 36.28 -37.51 8.94
N THR A 9 35.13 -37.52 9.60
CA THR A 9 33.92 -36.84 9.12
C THR A 9 34.05 -35.35 9.42
N VAL A 10 34.32 -34.54 8.39
CA VAL A 10 34.23 -33.09 8.46
C VAL A 10 32.76 -32.70 8.28
N THR A 11 32.10 -32.37 9.39
CA THR A 11 30.76 -31.79 9.37
C THR A 11 30.86 -30.35 8.88
N ALA A 12 30.52 -30.11 7.61
CA ALA A 12 30.35 -28.77 7.07
C ALA A 12 29.12 -28.13 7.72
N ILE A 13 29.34 -27.27 8.71
CA ILE A 13 28.29 -26.38 9.23
C ILE A 13 28.01 -25.36 8.13
N CYS A 14 26.90 -25.55 7.44
CA CYS A 14 26.38 -24.61 6.45
C CYS A 14 26.10 -23.28 7.17
N ALA A 15 26.92 -22.27 6.90
CA ALA A 15 26.71 -20.91 7.37
C ALA A 15 25.45 -20.34 6.69
N CYS A 16 24.29 -20.59 7.28
CA CYS A 16 23.09 -19.82 6.98
C CYS A 16 23.42 -18.35 7.25
N SER A 17 23.50 -17.57 6.18
CA SER A 17 23.80 -16.14 6.18
C SER A 17 23.03 -15.39 7.27
N SER A 18 23.75 -14.83 8.24
CA SER A 18 23.23 -14.11 9.41
C SER A 18 22.37 -12.88 9.06
N GLU A 19 22.47 -12.38 7.84
CA GLU A 19 21.78 -11.15 7.38
C GLU A 19 20.26 -11.32 7.25
N ALA A 20 19.75 -12.51 6.93
CA ALA A 20 18.31 -12.75 6.74
C ALA A 20 17.57 -13.16 8.04
N PHE A 21 18.30 -13.65 9.05
CA PHE A 21 17.72 -14.24 10.25
C PHE A 21 17.26 -13.18 11.28
N LEU A 22 18.02 -12.10 11.44
CA LEU A 22 17.70 -11.04 12.41
C LEU A 22 16.41 -10.27 12.06
N PRO A 23 16.14 -9.88 10.80
CA PRO A 23 14.88 -9.23 10.43
C PRO A 23 13.63 -10.10 10.63
N ALA A 24 13.74 -11.42 10.48
CA ALA A 24 12.61 -12.33 10.64
C ALA A 24 12.13 -12.42 12.10
N ILE A 25 13.04 -12.29 13.07
CA ILE A 25 12.73 -12.35 14.51
C ILE A 25 12.23 -11.00 15.04
N GLN A 26 12.77 -9.89 14.53
CA GLN A 26 12.42 -8.55 15.01
C GLN A 26 11.04 -8.08 14.53
N ARG A 27 10.67 -8.41 13.28
CA ARG A 27 9.42 -7.95 12.66
C ARG A 27 8.17 -8.26 13.48
N PRO A 28 7.90 -9.49 13.95
CA PRO A 28 6.69 -9.79 14.72
C PRO A 28 6.50 -8.89 15.93
N THR A 29 7.57 -8.63 16.70
CA THR A 29 7.54 -7.77 17.88
C THR A 29 7.24 -6.32 17.51
N LEU A 30 7.93 -5.78 16.50
CA LEU A 30 7.71 -4.40 16.04
C LEU A 30 6.30 -4.21 15.48
N LYS A 31 5.77 -5.18 14.73
CA LYS A 31 4.40 -5.17 14.21
C LYS A 31 3.37 -5.18 15.34
N ALA A 32 3.58 -6.00 16.38
CA ALA A 32 2.70 -6.02 17.54
C ALA A 32 2.72 -4.68 18.29
N GLN A 33 3.90 -4.09 18.47
CA GLN A 33 4.05 -2.76 19.07
C GLN A 33 3.36 -1.67 18.24
N LEU A 34 3.48 -1.73 16.91
CA LEU A 34 2.86 -0.76 16.00
C LEU A 34 1.33 -0.84 16.11
N ARG A 35 0.76 -2.05 16.06
CA ARG A 35 -0.69 -2.25 16.20
C ARG A 35 -1.22 -1.73 17.53
N THR A 36 -0.49 -1.93 18.62
CA THR A 36 -0.85 -1.36 19.93
C THR A 36 -0.79 0.16 19.91
N ALA A 37 0.25 0.74 19.31
CA ALA A 37 0.39 2.19 19.18
C ALA A 37 -0.73 2.80 18.32
N CYS A 38 -1.11 2.17 17.21
CA CYS A 38 -2.27 2.57 16.38
C CYS A 38 -3.57 2.60 17.18
N LYS A 39 -3.85 1.55 17.99
CA LYS A 39 -5.03 1.51 18.87
C LYS A 39 -5.03 2.63 19.92
N GLN A 40 -3.86 3.00 20.41
CA GLN A 40 -3.67 4.06 21.40
C GLN A 40 -3.59 5.46 20.76
N LYS A 41 -3.53 5.56 19.43
CA LYS A 41 -3.27 6.79 18.67
C LYS A 41 -1.98 7.52 19.13
N ASP A 42 -0.95 6.77 19.51
CA ASP A 42 0.36 7.30 19.91
C ASP A 42 1.21 7.61 18.66
N GLU A 43 1.01 8.79 18.09
CA GLU A 43 1.60 9.19 16.80
C GLU A 43 3.14 9.11 16.80
N GLN A 44 3.80 9.60 17.86
CA GLN A 44 5.26 9.60 17.95
C GLN A 44 5.82 8.17 17.88
N LYS A 45 5.17 7.26 18.60
CA LYS A 45 5.56 5.84 18.59
C LYS A 45 5.24 5.17 17.26
N ILE A 46 4.12 5.51 16.62
CA ILE A 46 3.75 5.01 15.30
C ILE A 46 4.81 5.40 14.27
N PHE A 47 5.22 6.67 14.22
CA PHE A 47 6.24 7.12 13.27
C PHE A 47 7.56 6.39 13.47
N LYS A 48 8.03 6.29 14.72
CA LYS A 48 9.27 5.57 15.04
C LYS A 48 9.21 4.11 14.58
N LEU A 49 8.11 3.42 14.89
CA LEU A 49 7.93 2.00 14.53
C LEU A 49 7.77 1.80 13.02
N ALA A 50 7.12 2.73 12.33
CA ALA A 50 7.03 2.72 10.86
C ALA A 50 8.42 2.85 10.22
N ASP A 51 9.25 3.76 10.71
CA ASP A 51 10.63 3.93 10.24
C ASP A 51 11.49 2.69 10.53
N ASP A 52 11.37 2.10 11.72
CA ASP A 52 12.11 0.88 12.07
C ASP A 52 11.65 -0.33 11.24
N LEU A 53 10.35 -0.48 10.99
CA LEU A 53 9.84 -1.53 10.10
C LEU A 53 10.26 -1.30 8.65
N SER A 54 10.33 -0.05 8.17
CA SER A 54 10.73 0.23 6.79
C SER A 54 12.13 -0.31 6.44
N LYS A 55 13.06 -0.27 7.40
CA LYS A 55 14.42 -0.83 7.29
C LYS A 55 14.41 -2.35 7.18
N LEU A 56 13.33 -2.99 7.63
CA LEU A 56 13.13 -4.44 7.66
C LEU A 56 12.08 -4.89 6.64
N ASN A 57 11.74 -4.06 5.66
CA ASN A 57 10.72 -4.35 4.67
C ASN A 57 11.06 -5.63 3.86
N PRO A 58 10.25 -6.71 3.94
CA PRO A 58 10.52 -7.93 3.20
C PRO A 58 10.19 -7.82 1.70
N THR A 59 9.60 -6.71 1.27
CA THR A 59 9.26 -6.44 -0.13
C THR A 59 9.99 -5.19 -0.60
N THR A 60 11.27 -5.34 -0.95
CA THR A 60 12.16 -4.24 -1.34
C THR A 60 11.98 -3.78 -2.79
N ASP A 61 11.27 -4.54 -3.61
CA ASP A 61 11.04 -4.26 -5.03
C ASP A 61 9.60 -4.57 -5.44
N ILE A 62 8.73 -3.58 -5.31
CA ILE A 62 7.30 -3.71 -5.60
C ILE A 62 7.00 -3.91 -7.09
N ILE A 63 7.94 -3.58 -7.98
CA ILE A 63 7.80 -3.86 -9.42
C ILE A 63 7.78 -5.38 -9.64
N LYS A 64 8.60 -6.14 -8.90
CA LYS A 64 8.67 -7.60 -8.99
C LYS A 64 7.54 -8.28 -8.22
N ASP A 65 7.19 -7.72 -7.07
CA ASP A 65 6.26 -8.32 -6.11
C ASP A 65 4.92 -7.58 -6.03
N PHE A 66 4.46 -6.95 -7.12
CA PHE A 66 3.26 -6.10 -7.11
C PHE A 66 2.02 -6.81 -6.53
N ARG A 67 1.89 -8.12 -6.79
CA ARG A 67 0.81 -8.97 -6.28
C ARG A 67 0.74 -9.06 -4.75
N LYS A 68 1.79 -8.69 -4.01
CA LYS A 68 1.72 -8.64 -2.54
C LYS A 68 0.78 -7.54 -2.03
N LEU A 69 0.48 -6.54 -2.85
CA LEU A 69 -0.54 -5.54 -2.53
C LEU A 69 -1.96 -6.08 -2.64
N ASP A 70 -2.16 -7.17 -3.39
CA ASP A 70 -3.49 -7.74 -3.66
C ASP A 70 -4.24 -8.10 -2.39
N GLY A 71 -5.55 -7.89 -2.35
CA GLY A 71 -6.44 -8.28 -1.28
C GLY A 71 -7.10 -7.12 -0.53
N ASN A 72 -7.76 -7.46 0.60
CA ASN A 72 -8.53 -6.51 1.40
C ASN A 72 -7.70 -5.97 2.56
N TRP A 73 -7.75 -4.65 2.75
CA TRP A 73 -6.96 -3.91 3.71
C TRP A 73 -7.86 -3.00 4.54
N LYS A 74 -7.73 -3.10 5.86
CA LYS A 74 -8.35 -2.21 6.83
C LYS A 74 -7.37 -1.08 7.16
N LEU A 75 -7.87 0.13 7.34
CA LEU A 75 -7.08 1.23 7.88
C LEU A 75 -6.98 1.15 9.40
N ASP A 76 -5.76 1.07 9.92
CA ASP A 76 -5.50 1.08 11.37
C ASP A 76 -5.11 2.48 11.87
N PHE A 77 -4.44 3.27 11.04
CA PHE A 77 -4.01 4.63 11.35
C PHE A 77 -3.73 5.43 10.08
N THR A 78 -4.03 6.73 10.12
CA THR A 78 -3.56 7.69 9.12
C THR A 78 -3.30 9.06 9.75
N THR A 79 -2.42 9.84 9.14
CA THR A 79 -2.27 11.28 9.42
C THR A 79 -3.00 12.16 8.42
N ALA A 80 -3.71 11.57 7.45
CA ALA A 80 -4.53 12.34 6.53
C ALA A 80 -5.63 13.09 7.29
N PRO A 81 -6.02 14.31 6.85
CA PRO A 81 -7.09 15.07 7.47
C PRO A 81 -8.39 14.26 7.60
N THR A 82 -9.11 14.44 8.72
CA THR A 82 -10.37 13.71 9.03
C THR A 82 -11.45 13.84 7.95
N GLY A 83 -11.38 14.86 7.09
CA GLY A 83 -12.30 15.02 5.96
C GLY A 83 -12.09 14.00 4.83
N GLU A 84 -10.94 13.33 4.78
CA GLU A 84 -10.59 12.37 3.70
C GLU A 84 -10.93 10.93 4.07
N VAL A 85 -11.00 10.62 5.36
CA VAL A 85 -11.29 9.27 5.87
C VAL A 85 -12.35 9.37 6.98
N PRO A 86 -13.56 8.83 6.77
CA PRO A 86 -14.57 8.73 7.82
C PRO A 86 -14.06 7.92 9.01
N ASP A 87 -14.24 8.44 10.22
CA ASP A 87 -13.96 7.68 11.44
C ASP A 87 -15.08 6.67 11.70
N GLU A 88 -14.77 5.38 11.55
CA GLU A 88 -15.77 4.29 11.70
C GLU A 88 -16.44 4.30 13.08
N ALA A 89 -15.69 4.66 14.13
CA ALA A 89 -16.18 4.59 15.50
C ALA A 89 -17.27 5.64 15.78
N THR A 90 -17.19 6.80 15.11
CA THR A 90 -18.14 7.90 15.28
C THR A 90 -19.20 7.93 14.19
N SER A 91 -18.86 7.53 12.96
CA SER A 91 -19.79 7.56 11.82
C SER A 91 -20.63 6.30 11.66
N GLY A 92 -20.19 5.15 12.21
CA GLY A 92 -20.80 3.84 11.95
C GLY A 92 -20.61 3.34 10.51
N VAL A 93 -19.82 4.06 9.70
CA VAL A 93 -19.51 3.74 8.31
C VAL A 93 -18.26 2.87 8.29
N LYS A 94 -18.25 1.80 7.49
CA LYS A 94 -17.08 0.95 7.29
C LYS A 94 -16.25 1.48 6.14
N THR A 95 -14.94 1.54 6.34
CA THR A 95 -13.97 2.00 5.35
C THR A 95 -12.90 0.94 5.15
N PHE A 96 -12.72 0.51 3.91
CA PHE A 96 -11.69 -0.48 3.59
C PHE A 96 -11.17 -0.27 2.17
N GLN A 97 -10.02 -0.86 1.90
CA GLN A 97 -9.44 -0.90 0.57
C GLN A 97 -9.46 -2.33 0.04
N THR A 98 -9.88 -2.50 -1.20
CA THR A 98 -9.69 -3.75 -1.94
C THR A 98 -8.73 -3.47 -3.08
N ILE A 99 -7.67 -4.26 -3.17
CA ILE A 99 -6.67 -4.12 -4.23
C ILE A 99 -6.74 -5.35 -5.11
N ASP A 100 -6.97 -5.11 -6.39
CA ASP A 100 -6.93 -6.11 -7.45
C ASP A 100 -5.73 -5.78 -8.35
N THR A 101 -4.62 -6.44 -8.07
CA THR A 101 -3.37 -6.27 -8.80
C THR A 101 -3.42 -6.86 -10.21
N SER A 102 -4.36 -7.76 -10.48
CA SER A 102 -4.57 -8.32 -11.83
C SER A 102 -5.19 -7.28 -12.78
N GLN A 103 -6.04 -6.41 -12.22
CA GLN A 103 -6.62 -5.28 -12.93
C GLN A 103 -5.79 -4.00 -12.80
N GLY A 104 -4.81 -3.98 -11.90
CA GLY A 104 -4.07 -2.77 -11.54
C GLY A 104 -4.98 -1.75 -10.88
N MET A 105 -5.92 -2.19 -10.05
CA MET A 105 -6.95 -1.35 -9.44
C MET A 105 -6.88 -1.40 -7.90
N ILE A 106 -7.02 -0.22 -7.28
CA ILE A 106 -7.24 -0.02 -5.86
C ILE A 106 -8.65 0.57 -5.72
N TYR A 107 -9.46 -0.03 -4.86
CA TYR A 107 -10.80 0.44 -4.56
C TYR A 107 -10.86 0.93 -3.12
N ASN A 108 -11.05 2.23 -2.92
CA ASN A 108 -11.42 2.76 -1.62
C ASN A 108 -12.94 2.64 -1.48
N VAL A 109 -13.39 1.87 -0.50
CA VAL A 109 -14.81 1.59 -0.26
C VAL A 109 -15.23 2.23 1.05
N ILE A 110 -16.29 3.02 0.98
CA ILE A 110 -17.02 3.59 2.10
C ILE A 110 -18.40 2.92 2.07
N ASP A 111 -18.65 2.02 3.03
CA ASP A 111 -19.86 1.23 3.14
C ASP A 111 -20.70 1.69 4.35
N GLN A 112 -21.90 2.20 4.09
CA GLN A 112 -22.84 2.68 5.09
C GLN A 112 -23.84 1.60 5.54
N GLY A 113 -23.64 0.35 5.12
CA GLY A 113 -24.47 -0.79 5.50
C GLY A 113 -25.81 -0.85 4.78
N LEU A 114 -26.79 -1.52 5.43
CA LEU A 114 -28.11 -1.75 4.85
C LEU A 114 -29.10 -0.62 5.19
N PRO A 115 -29.94 -0.20 4.23
CA PRO A 115 -29.98 -0.66 2.84
C PRO A 115 -28.78 -0.12 2.04
N GLU A 116 -28.24 -0.92 1.11
CA GLU A 116 -26.94 -0.67 0.42
C GLU A 116 -26.75 0.80 0.05
N LYS A 117 -25.85 1.45 0.77
CA LYS A 117 -25.44 2.83 0.54
C LYS A 117 -23.94 2.94 0.71
N GLY A 118 -23.29 3.63 -0.21
CA GLY A 118 -21.85 3.77 -0.12
C GLY A 118 -21.22 4.47 -1.29
N LEU A 119 -19.91 4.59 -1.20
CA LEU A 119 -19.05 5.16 -2.21
C LEU A 119 -17.91 4.18 -2.48
N LYS A 120 -17.65 3.87 -3.75
CA LYS A 120 -16.48 3.12 -4.20
C LYS A 120 -15.70 3.98 -5.17
N ILE A 121 -14.46 4.29 -4.81
CA ILE A 121 -13.55 5.07 -5.64
C ILE A 121 -12.56 4.09 -6.26
N GLY A 122 -12.60 3.96 -7.59
CA GLY A 122 -11.66 3.15 -8.36
C GLY A 122 -10.44 3.98 -8.74
N ILE A 123 -9.27 3.50 -8.35
CA ILE A 123 -7.98 4.12 -8.57
C ILE A 123 -7.13 3.11 -9.35
N GLY A 124 -6.59 3.48 -10.50
CA GLY A 124 -5.59 2.67 -11.17
C GLY A 124 -4.24 2.81 -10.46
N ALA A 125 -3.46 1.74 -10.47
CA ALA A 125 -2.21 1.62 -9.73
C ALA A 125 -1.13 0.97 -10.60
N GLU A 126 0.01 1.65 -10.74
CA GLU A 126 1.16 1.20 -11.53
C GLU A 126 2.43 1.34 -10.67
N ALA A 127 3.18 0.25 -10.49
CA ALA A 127 4.50 0.33 -9.86
C ALA A 127 5.51 1.02 -10.80
N THR A 128 5.91 2.25 -10.47
CA THR A 128 6.84 3.05 -11.29
C THR A 128 8.28 2.97 -10.78
N ARG A 129 8.48 2.69 -9.49
CA ARG A 129 9.80 2.47 -8.87
C ARG A 129 9.74 1.31 -7.88
N LYS A 130 10.90 0.88 -7.40
CA LYS A 130 11.05 -0.22 -6.43
C LYS A 130 10.17 -0.07 -5.17
N SER A 131 9.88 1.15 -4.76
CA SER A 131 9.04 1.45 -3.60
C SER A 131 7.90 2.41 -3.93
N ARG A 132 7.65 2.74 -5.20
CA ARG A 132 6.66 3.77 -5.58
C ARG A 132 5.60 3.19 -6.49
N VAL A 133 4.36 3.52 -6.16
CA VAL A 133 3.17 3.20 -6.97
C VAL A 133 2.52 4.51 -7.38
N ALA A 134 2.51 4.78 -8.68
CA ALA A 134 1.73 5.85 -9.26
C ALA A 134 0.25 5.46 -9.24
N ILE A 135 -0.60 6.44 -8.98
CA ILE A 135 -2.05 6.25 -8.94
C ILE A 135 -2.76 7.19 -9.91
N ASP A 136 -3.93 6.77 -10.40
CA ASP A 136 -4.85 7.63 -11.14
C ASP A 136 -6.31 7.36 -10.79
N PHE A 137 -7.07 8.42 -10.57
CA PHE A 137 -8.51 8.27 -10.33
C PHE A 137 -9.19 7.84 -11.64
N GLN A 138 -9.91 6.71 -11.59
CA GLN A 138 -10.58 6.12 -12.74
C GLN A 138 -12.10 6.29 -12.62
N THR A 139 -12.66 5.92 -11.47
CA THR A 139 -14.12 5.92 -11.26
C THR A 139 -14.52 6.37 -9.86
N ILE A 140 -15.69 6.97 -9.76
CA ILE A 140 -16.44 7.11 -8.51
C ILE A 140 -17.80 6.44 -8.73
N GLU A 141 -18.11 5.46 -7.90
CA GLU A 141 -19.39 4.75 -7.89
C GLU A 141 -20.12 5.07 -6.60
N ALA A 142 -21.30 5.68 -6.70
CA ALA A 142 -22.20 5.89 -5.59
C ALA A 142 -23.32 4.84 -5.66
N PHE A 143 -23.57 4.17 -4.54
CA PHE A 143 -24.62 3.17 -4.39
C PHE A 143 -25.72 3.72 -3.49
N ASN A 144 -26.98 3.48 -3.85
CA ASN A 144 -28.10 3.69 -2.94
C ASN A 144 -29.24 2.69 -3.22
N ASN A 145 -30.25 2.73 -2.35
CA ASN A 145 -31.40 1.83 -2.36
C ASN A 145 -32.61 2.29 -3.20
N ARG A 146 -32.54 3.48 -3.80
CA ARG A 146 -33.52 4.12 -4.69
C ARG A 146 -33.02 4.07 -6.14
N PHE A 147 -33.90 4.33 -7.11
CA PHE A 147 -33.49 4.39 -8.52
C PHE A 147 -32.89 5.77 -8.85
N PRO A 148 -31.76 5.85 -9.57
CA PRO A 148 -30.89 4.74 -9.98
C PRO A 148 -30.07 4.21 -8.79
N ARG A 149 -30.00 2.87 -8.66
CA ARG A 149 -29.30 2.21 -7.53
C ARG A 149 -27.79 2.43 -7.54
N LYS A 150 -27.23 2.73 -8.72
CA LYS A 150 -25.82 2.99 -8.90
C LYS A 150 -25.63 4.13 -9.88
N VAL A 151 -24.81 5.10 -9.49
CA VAL A 151 -24.32 6.16 -10.37
C VAL A 151 -22.81 6.04 -10.46
N THR A 152 -22.29 5.96 -11.68
CA THR A 152 -20.85 5.85 -11.94
C THR A 152 -20.38 7.09 -12.68
N LEU A 153 -19.50 7.86 -12.06
CA LEU A 153 -18.72 8.91 -12.70
C LEU A 153 -17.38 8.31 -13.15
N LYS A 154 -17.02 8.49 -14.42
CA LYS A 154 -15.70 8.12 -14.96
C LYS A 154 -14.86 9.37 -15.13
N PHE A 155 -13.62 9.31 -14.67
CA PHE A 155 -12.65 10.37 -14.93
C PHE A 155 -12.16 10.30 -16.38
N PRO A 156 -11.71 11.43 -16.95
CA PRO A 156 -11.12 11.44 -18.28
C PRO A 156 -9.91 10.50 -18.32
N PRO A 157 -9.71 9.77 -19.43
CA PRO A 157 -8.60 8.85 -19.55
C PRO A 157 -7.27 9.60 -19.42
N ARG A 158 -6.28 8.95 -18.80
CA ARG A 158 -4.96 9.53 -18.56
C ARG A 158 -4.28 10.04 -19.83
N SER A 159 -4.55 9.39 -20.98
CA SER A 159 -4.05 9.82 -22.30
C SER A 159 -4.50 11.22 -22.68
N LEU A 160 -5.75 11.59 -22.38
CA LEU A 160 -6.29 12.92 -22.65
C LEU A 160 -5.61 13.99 -21.77
N VAL A 161 -5.50 13.72 -20.47
CA VAL A 161 -4.82 14.62 -19.52
C VAL A 161 -3.34 14.78 -19.90
N LYS A 162 -2.68 13.69 -20.30
CA LYS A 162 -1.30 13.68 -20.79
C LYS A 162 -1.15 14.53 -22.06
N ALA A 163 -2.06 14.40 -23.02
CA ALA A 163 -2.02 15.19 -24.26
C ALA A 163 -2.14 16.70 -23.95
N LEU A 164 -3.05 17.09 -23.07
CA LEU A 164 -3.20 18.48 -22.61
C LEU A 164 -1.94 18.99 -21.90
N ALA A 165 -1.35 18.18 -21.02
CA ALA A 165 -0.12 18.53 -20.31
C ALA A 165 1.08 18.69 -21.27
N LYS A 166 1.22 17.80 -22.26
CA LYS A 166 2.23 17.91 -23.33
C LYS A 166 2.06 19.16 -24.17
N ALA A 167 0.83 19.47 -24.58
CA ALA A 167 0.55 20.68 -25.36
C ALA A 167 0.93 21.95 -24.57
N ARG A 168 0.60 21.99 -23.27
CA ARG A 168 0.99 23.10 -22.39
C ARG A 168 2.51 23.22 -22.23
N ALA A 169 3.22 22.10 -22.07
CA ALA A 169 4.68 22.09 -21.99
C ALA A 169 5.31 22.63 -23.28
N PHE A 170 4.80 22.20 -24.44
CA PHE A 170 5.24 22.68 -25.75
C PHE A 170 5.04 24.19 -25.91
N VAL A 171 3.85 24.72 -25.59
CA VAL A 171 3.56 26.17 -25.67
C VAL A 171 4.43 26.99 -24.70
N SER A 172 4.83 26.41 -23.56
CA SER A 172 5.68 27.07 -22.57
C SER A 172 7.18 26.85 -22.79
N GLY A 173 7.59 26.15 -23.86
CA GLY A 173 9.00 25.84 -24.15
C GLY A 173 9.66 24.92 -23.12
N LYS A 174 8.87 24.20 -22.30
CA LYS A 174 9.37 23.26 -21.29
C LYS A 174 9.42 21.84 -21.84
N GLN A 175 10.41 21.07 -21.43
CA GLN A 175 10.44 19.64 -21.69
C GLN A 175 9.36 18.94 -20.84
N PHE A 176 8.61 18.03 -21.46
CA PHE A 176 7.62 17.21 -20.76
C PHE A 176 8.31 15.97 -20.18
N ASP A 177 8.35 15.85 -18.85
CA ASP A 177 8.80 14.65 -18.16
C ASP A 177 7.62 13.68 -17.95
N GLU A 178 7.72 12.50 -18.57
CA GLU A 178 6.68 11.48 -18.48
C GLU A 178 6.63 10.79 -17.11
N LEU A 179 7.77 10.59 -16.45
CA LEU A 179 7.83 9.96 -15.14
C LEU A 179 7.29 10.92 -14.07
N GLU A 180 7.66 12.20 -14.14
CA GLU A 180 7.12 13.23 -13.24
C GLU A 180 5.59 13.33 -13.38
N PHE A 181 5.08 13.38 -14.62
CA PHE A 181 3.64 13.37 -14.86
C PHE A 181 2.95 12.08 -14.36
N LYS A 182 3.63 10.93 -14.49
CA LYS A 182 3.11 9.67 -13.97
C LYS A 182 2.98 9.70 -12.44
N GLU A 183 3.95 10.30 -11.78
CA GLU A 183 4.08 10.30 -10.33
C GLU A 183 3.50 11.53 -9.63
N ILE A 184 2.68 12.36 -10.30
CA ILE A 184 1.99 13.49 -9.64
C ILE A 184 1.17 13.00 -8.44
N ALA A 185 0.39 11.94 -8.63
CA ALA A 185 -0.29 11.23 -7.57
C ALA A 185 0.39 9.87 -7.40
N HIS A 186 0.93 9.62 -6.21
CA HIS A 186 1.62 8.37 -5.90
C HIS A 186 1.54 8.07 -4.41
N PHE A 187 1.90 6.84 -4.05
CA PHE A 187 2.33 6.51 -2.71
C PHE A 187 3.64 5.71 -2.74
N ASP A 188 4.44 5.91 -1.70
CA ASP A 188 5.64 5.15 -1.44
C ASP A 188 5.33 4.04 -0.42
N VAL A 189 5.65 2.80 -0.78
CA VAL A 189 5.56 1.62 0.08
C VAL A 189 6.76 1.60 1.00
N LEU A 190 6.53 1.84 2.29
CA LEU A 190 7.55 1.80 3.33
C LEU A 190 7.75 0.38 3.85
N PHE A 191 6.66 -0.37 4.00
CA PHE A 191 6.68 -1.76 4.45
C PHE A 191 5.52 -2.51 3.82
N LEU A 192 5.77 -3.72 3.32
CA LEU A 192 4.72 -4.60 2.82
C LEU A 192 5.05 -6.06 3.09
N ASP A 193 4.19 -6.71 3.87
CA ASP A 193 4.20 -8.15 4.06
C ASP A 193 2.80 -8.77 3.96
N ASN A 194 2.64 -9.98 4.49
CA ASN A 194 1.41 -10.75 4.36
C ASN A 194 0.22 -10.15 5.11
N ASP A 195 0.42 -9.29 6.11
CA ASP A 195 -0.67 -8.83 6.99
C ASP A 195 -0.52 -7.38 7.44
N LEU A 196 0.55 -6.70 7.05
CA LEU A 196 0.78 -5.29 7.31
C LEU A 196 1.29 -4.57 6.07
N ARG A 197 0.73 -3.40 5.81
CA ARG A 197 1.21 -2.44 4.82
C ARG A 197 1.35 -1.07 5.46
N ILE A 198 2.50 -0.44 5.22
CA ILE A 198 2.78 0.94 5.61
C ILE A 198 3.14 1.71 4.34
N GLN A 199 2.49 2.82 4.12
CA GLN A 199 2.73 3.67 2.95
C GLN A 199 2.67 5.15 3.29
N ARG A 200 3.28 5.96 2.44
CA ARG A 200 3.22 7.43 2.51
C ARG A 200 2.72 7.97 1.18
N ASN A 201 1.70 8.82 1.17
CA ASN A 201 1.21 9.42 -0.07
C ASN A 201 2.13 10.58 -0.54
N SER A 202 1.81 11.17 -1.69
CA SER A 202 2.51 12.32 -2.26
C SER A 202 2.50 13.59 -1.38
N GLU A 203 1.59 13.67 -0.41
CA GLU A 203 1.46 14.79 0.54
C GLU A 203 2.22 14.53 1.85
N GLY A 204 2.85 13.37 1.98
CA GLY A 204 3.59 12.98 3.18
C GLY A 204 2.73 12.30 4.25
N ASN A 205 1.43 12.10 4.01
CA ASN A 205 0.53 11.44 4.96
C ASN A 205 0.88 9.96 5.08
N LEU A 206 1.01 9.49 6.32
CA LEU A 206 1.28 8.09 6.64
C LEU A 206 -0.04 7.32 6.67
N PHE A 207 -0.02 6.09 6.15
CA PHE A 207 -1.13 5.15 6.24
C PHE A 207 -0.59 3.80 6.72
N VAL A 208 -1.23 3.25 7.75
CA VAL A 208 -0.96 1.91 8.28
C VAL A 208 -2.20 1.07 8.07
N ASN A 209 -2.04 -0.05 7.39
CA ASN A 209 -3.13 -0.96 7.07
C ASN A 209 -2.82 -2.39 7.51
N SER A 210 -3.80 -3.05 8.13
CA SER A 210 -3.76 -4.51 8.33
C SER A 210 -4.59 -5.20 7.26
N ARG A 211 -4.14 -6.39 6.85
CA ARG A 211 -4.93 -7.23 5.95
C ARG A 211 -6.18 -7.75 6.67
N VAL A 212 -7.31 -7.73 5.96
CA VAL A 212 -8.55 -8.38 6.41
C VAL A 212 -8.50 -9.83 5.96
N ALA A 213 -8.68 -10.76 6.90
CA ALA A 213 -8.76 -12.19 6.64
C ALA A 213 -10.02 -12.55 5.84
#